data_AF-X1QB50-F1
#
_entry.id   AF-X1QB50-F1
#
_cell.length_a   1.000
_cell.length_b   1.000
_cell.length_c   1.000
_cell.angle_alpha   90.00
_cell.angle_beta   90.00
_cell.angle_gamma   90.00
#
_symmetry.space_group_name_H-M   'P 1'
#
loop_
_entity.id
_entity.type
_entity.pdbx_description
1 polymer ?
#
loop_
_entity_poly.entity_id
_entity_poly.type
_entity_poly.pdbx_seq_one_letter_code
_entity_poly.pdbx_strand_id
1 'polypeptide(L)'
;CGTAELFKTLFRSRDWPDGWGIDMWLLIEAAMKDYYIAEVYLGTKVHTSRQDYLDDVVRLTKMAEQVSLTILKEAIKYKRIDNIKKARL
;
A
#
# COMPACT_ATOMS: atom_id res chain seq x y z
N CYS A 1 -8.73 15.87 4.66
CA CYS A 1 -9.05 14.56 5.29
C CYS A 1 -9.86 13.72 4.31
N GLY A 2 -9.53 12.44 4.14
CA GLY A 2 -10.26 11.55 3.22
C GLY A 2 -11.74 11.49 3.57
N THR A 3 -12.61 11.82 2.63
CA THR A 3 -14.06 11.77 2.83
C THR A 3 -14.57 10.34 2.64
N ALA A 4 -15.68 9.97 3.27
CA ALA A 4 -16.32 8.66 3.05
C ALA A 4 -16.62 8.40 1.55
N GLU A 5 -16.78 9.47 0.77
CA GLU A 5 -16.97 9.44 -0.68
C GLU A 5 -15.74 8.93 -1.45
N LEU A 6 -14.52 9.21 -0.96
CA LEU A 6 -13.26 8.69 -1.51
C LEU A 6 -13.26 7.16 -1.43
N PHE A 7 -13.62 6.62 -0.28
CA PHE A 7 -13.70 5.18 -0.06
C PHE A 7 -14.81 4.52 -0.88
N LYS A 8 -15.97 5.16 -1.08
CA LYS A 8 -17.00 4.64 -1.98
C LYS A 8 -16.53 4.56 -3.43
N THR A 9 -15.71 5.51 -3.87
CA THR A 9 -15.18 5.56 -5.22
C THR A 9 -14.06 4.54 -5.43
N LEU A 10 -13.16 4.40 -4.46
CA LEU A 10 -12.04 3.46 -4.49
C LEU A 10 -12.47 2.01 -4.27
N PHE A 11 -13.33 1.75 -3.28
CA PHE A 11 -13.85 0.40 -2.97
C PHE A 11 -15.07 0.00 -3.82
N ARG A 12 -15.43 0.77 -4.86
CA ARG A 12 -16.48 0.35 -5.80
C ARG A 12 -16.06 -0.90 -6.58
N SER A 13 -14.76 -1.09 -6.81
CA SER A 13 -14.20 -2.33 -7.35
C SER A 13 -13.93 -3.33 -6.23
N ARG A 14 -14.42 -4.57 -6.36
CA ARG A 14 -14.19 -5.70 -5.42
C ARG A 14 -12.76 -6.29 -5.46
N ASP A 15 -11.77 -5.53 -5.89
CA ASP A 15 -10.43 -6.03 -6.22
C ASP A 15 -9.36 -5.59 -5.21
N TRP A 16 -9.76 -5.24 -3.98
CA TRP A 16 -8.81 -4.89 -2.93
C TRP A 16 -8.16 -6.15 -2.34
N PRO A 17 -6.87 -6.10 -1.97
CA PRO A 17 -6.21 -7.22 -1.33
C PRO A 17 -6.63 -7.34 0.15
N ASP A 18 -6.74 -8.57 0.62
CA ASP A 18 -6.82 -8.84 2.06
C ASP A 18 -5.43 -8.71 2.72
N GLY A 19 -5.42 -8.33 4.00
CA GLY A 19 -4.21 -8.31 4.83
C GLY A 19 -3.36 -7.03 4.68
N TRP A 20 -2.04 -7.17 4.83
CA TRP A 20 -1.13 -6.02 4.98
C TRP A 20 -0.88 -5.22 3.69
N GLY A 21 -1.31 -5.75 2.54
CA GLY A 21 -1.19 -5.05 1.27
C GLY A 21 -2.18 -3.90 1.08
N ILE A 22 -3.22 -3.79 1.93
CA ILE A 22 -4.33 -2.85 1.72
C ILE A 22 -3.89 -1.39 1.67
N ASP A 23 -2.94 -0.98 2.52
CA ASP A 23 -2.47 0.41 2.58
C ASP A 23 -1.76 0.81 1.28
N MET A 24 -0.93 -0.10 0.74
CA MET A 24 -0.23 0.13 -0.53
C MET A 24 -1.19 0.12 -1.72
N TRP A 25 -2.15 -0.79 -1.74
CA TRP A 25 -3.21 -0.79 -2.76
C TRP A 25 -3.98 0.53 -2.76
N LEU A 26 -4.40 1.00 -1.58
CA LEU A 26 -5.16 2.24 -1.45
C LEU A 26 -4.35 3.45 -1.93
N LEU A 27 -3.06 3.49 -1.58
CA LEU A 27 -2.15 4.54 -2.03
C LEU A 27 -1.98 4.55 -3.55
N ILE A 28 -1.78 3.38 -4.16
CA ILE A 28 -1.62 3.26 -5.61
C ILE A 28 -2.92 3.62 -6.33
N GLU A 29 -4.06 3.08 -5.92
CA GLU A 29 -5.36 3.41 -6.52
C GLU A 29 -5.70 4.90 -6.40
N ALA A 30 -5.40 5.51 -5.24
CA ALA A 30 -5.59 6.94 -5.05
C ALA A 30 -4.72 7.75 -6.04
N ALA A 31 -3.44 7.40 -6.16
CA ALA A 31 -2.53 8.04 -7.10
C ALA A 31 -2.96 7.84 -8.56
N MET A 32 -3.40 6.63 -8.93
CA MET A 32 -3.82 6.30 -10.29
C MET A 32 -5.17 6.89 -10.69
N LYS A 33 -5.97 7.37 -9.74
CA LYS A 33 -7.20 8.15 -9.96
C LYS A 33 -6.98 9.66 -9.80
N ASP A 34 -5.72 10.11 -9.84
CA ASP A 34 -5.32 11.51 -9.75
C ASP A 34 -5.82 12.23 -8.48
N TYR A 35 -6.00 11.49 -7.38
CA TYR A 35 -6.28 12.13 -6.09
C TYR A 35 -5.06 12.89 -5.59
N TYR A 36 -5.30 14.05 -4.98
CA TYR A 36 -4.27 14.78 -4.28
C TYR A 36 -3.88 14.04 -2.99
N ILE A 37 -2.63 13.61 -2.92
CA ILE A 37 -2.05 12.94 -1.75
C ILE A 37 -1.19 13.95 -1.00
N ALA A 38 -1.48 14.12 0.28
CA ALA A 38 -0.72 14.97 1.19
C ALA A 38 -0.23 14.16 2.38
N GLU A 39 1.01 14.41 2.78
CA GLU A 39 1.57 13.88 4.01
C GLU A 39 1.35 14.90 5.14
N VAL A 40 0.97 14.41 6.33
CA VAL A 40 0.74 15.25 7.51
C VAL A 40 1.60 14.72 8.64
N TYR A 41 2.38 15.60 9.25
CA TYR A 41 3.19 15.27 10.41
C TYR A 41 2.32 15.06 11.65
N LEU A 42 2.38 13.86 12.25
CA LEU A 42 1.58 13.48 13.42
C LEU A 42 2.41 13.40 14.73
N GLY A 43 3.68 13.79 14.71
CA GLY A 43 4.57 13.60 15.87
C GLY A 43 5.09 12.16 15.98
N THR A 44 5.13 11.62 17.20
CA THR A 44 5.65 10.27 17.48
C THR A 44 4.53 9.28 17.70
N LYS A 45 4.54 8.17 16.95
CA LYS A 45 3.64 7.04 17.13
C LYS A 45 4.39 5.88 17.81
N VAL A 46 3.86 5.39 18.93
CA VAL A 46 4.29 4.13 19.55
C VAL A 46 3.28 3.05 19.18
N HIS A 47 3.75 1.96 18.58
CA HIS A 47 2.92 0.82 18.18
C HIS A 47 3.13 -0.34 19.15
N THR A 48 2.04 -0.93 19.64
CA THR A 48 2.08 -2.05 20.60
C THR A 48 2.84 -3.26 20.06
N SER A 49 2.68 -3.57 18.77
CA SER A 49 3.38 -4.71 18.14
C SER A 49 4.87 -4.48 17.90
N ARG A 50 5.42 -3.30 18.23
CA ARG A 50 6.86 -3.04 18.06
C ARG A 50 7.69 -4.02 18.89
N GLN A 51 7.21 -4.34 20.10
CA GLN A 51 7.87 -5.31 20.96
C GLN A 51 7.76 -6.72 20.36
N ASP A 52 6.58 -7.09 19.88
CA ASP A 52 6.30 -8.40 19.29
C ASP A 52 7.15 -8.70 18.03
N TYR A 53 7.52 -7.67 17.25
CA TYR A 53 8.37 -7.84 16.08
C TYR A 53 9.85 -8.08 16.40
N LEU A 54 10.30 -7.72 17.60
CA LEU A 54 11.66 -8.06 18.04
C LEU A 54 11.77 -9.57 18.32
N ASP A 55 10.67 -10.19 18.74
CA ASP A 55 10.63 -11.60 19.11
C ASP A 55 10.24 -12.50 17.93
N ASP A 56 9.41 -12.01 16.98
CA ASP A 56 9.00 -12.75 15.77
C ASP A 56 9.13 -11.91 14.49
N VAL A 57 10.35 -11.90 13.94
CA VAL A 57 10.68 -11.24 12.66
C VAL A 57 10.01 -11.93 11.47
N VAL A 58 9.60 -13.20 11.58
CA VAL A 58 8.99 -13.95 10.47
C VAL A 58 7.67 -13.31 10.02
N ARG A 59 6.93 -12.71 10.96
CA ARG A 59 5.73 -11.90 10.64
C ARG A 59 6.03 -10.72 9.75
N LEU A 60 7.17 -10.05 9.94
CA LEU A 60 7.59 -8.94 9.07
C LEU A 60 7.92 -9.44 7.66
N THR A 61 8.54 -10.60 7.51
CA THR A 61 8.79 -11.21 6.20
C THR A 61 7.47 -11.49 5.46
N LYS A 62 6.49 -12.11 6.13
CA LYS A 62 5.17 -12.36 5.54
C LYS A 62 4.42 -11.08 5.16
N MET A 63 4.56 -10.04 5.98
CA MET A 63 4.05 -8.71 5.67
C MET A 63 4.70 -8.14 4.41
N ALA A 64 6.04 -8.18 4.34
CA ALA A 64 6.80 -7.69 3.19
C ALA A 64 6.44 -8.44 1.90
N GLU A 65 6.22 -9.76 1.97
CA GLU A 65 5.76 -10.57 0.85
C GLU A 65 4.38 -10.13 0.35
N GLN A 66 3.39 -9.98 1.25
CA GLN A 66 2.05 -9.51 0.86
C GLN A 66 2.09 -8.11 0.24
N VAL A 67 2.85 -7.20 0.85
CA VAL A 67 3.03 -5.84 0.35
C VAL A 67 3.65 -5.86 -1.06
N SER A 68 4.71 -6.63 -1.25
CA SER A 68 5.40 -6.75 -2.54
C SER A 68 4.51 -7.33 -3.62
N LEU A 69 3.73 -8.37 -3.30
CA LEU A 69 2.77 -8.98 -4.22
C LEU A 69 1.67 -8.00 -4.63
N THR A 70 1.15 -7.20 -3.71
CA THR A 70 0.16 -6.16 -4.03
C THR A 70 0.73 -5.11 -4.98
N ILE A 71 1.93 -4.61 -4.71
CA ILE A 71 2.60 -3.63 -5.58
C ILE A 71 2.79 -4.20 -6.98
N LEU A 72 3.24 -5.46 -7.09
CA LEU A 72 3.41 -6.14 -8.38
C LEU A 72 2.09 -6.30 -9.14
N LYS A 73 1.02 -6.72 -8.46
CA LYS A 73 -0.32 -6.85 -9.07
C LYS A 73 -0.82 -5.53 -9.62
N GLU A 74 -0.71 -4.45 -8.84
CA GLU A 74 -1.11 -3.11 -9.29
C GLU A 74 -0.21 -2.61 -10.43
N ALA A 75 1.10 -2.87 -10.39
CA ALA A 75 2.00 -2.53 -11.48
C ALA A 75 1.66 -3.28 -12.78
N ILE A 76 1.24 -4.55 -12.71
CA ILE A 76 0.73 -5.32 -13.86
C ILE A 76 -0.56 -4.68 -14.39
N LYS A 77 -1.53 -4.44 -13.51
CA LYS A 77 -2.84 -3.86 -13.82
C LYS A 77 -2.72 -2.55 -14.60
N TYR A 78 -1.82 -1.67 -14.15
CA TYR A 78 -1.58 -0.38 -14.80
C TYR A 78 -0.49 -0.39 -15.86
N LYS A 79 0.01 -1.57 -16.27
CA LYS A 79 1.05 -1.75 -17.30
C LYS A 79 2.32 -0.94 -17.02
N ARG A 80 2.73 -0.86 -15.76
CA ARG A 80 3.91 -0.11 -15.28
C ARG A 80 5.15 -0.97 -15.01
N ILE A 81 5.09 -2.29 -15.28
CA ILE A 81 6.26 -3.19 -15.09
C ILE A 81 7.46 -2.75 -15.94
N ASP A 82 7.22 -2.26 -17.15
CA ASP A 82 8.31 -1.88 -18.07
C ASP A 82 9.13 -0.68 -17.57
N ASN A 83 8.61 0.10 -16.62
CA ASN A 83 9.37 1.17 -15.97
C ASN A 83 10.59 0.64 -15.19
N ILE A 84 10.57 -0.64 -14.77
CA ILE A 84 11.69 -1.30 -14.11
C ILE A 84 12.91 -1.39 -15.05
N LYS A 85 12.69 -1.55 -16.37
CA LYS A 85 13.80 -1.60 -17.35
C LYS A 85 14.47 -0.24 -17.54
N LYS A 86 13.72 0.86 -17.41
CA LYS A 86 14.27 2.23 -17.50
C LYS A 86 14.98 2.69 -16.24
N ALA A 87 14.67 2.11 -15.08
CA ALA A 87 15.26 2.45 -13.79
C ALA A 87 16.60 1.73 -13.51
N ARG A 88 17.17 1.00 -14.48
CA ARG A 88 18.56 0.55 -14.40
C ARG A 88 19.48 1.78 -14.47
N LEU A 89 19.87 2.27 -13.29
CA LEU A 89 21.06 3.10 -13.06
C LEU A 89 22.31 2.32 -13.43
#